data_AF-A0A2H5QF23-F1
#
_entry.id   AF-A0A2H5QF23-F1
#
_cell.length_a   1.000
_cell.length_b   1.000
_cell.length_c   1.000
_cell.angle_alpha   90.00
_cell.angle_beta   90.00
_cell.angle_gamma   90.00
#
_symmetry.space_group_name_H-M   'P 1'
#
loop_
_entity.id
_entity.type
_entity.pdbx_description
1 polymer ?
#
loop_
_entity_poly.entity_id
_entity_poly.type
_entity_poly.pdbx_seq_one_letter_code
_entity_poly.pdbx_strand_id
1 'polypeptide(L)'
;MVSGLINANPVVYEKKERRARSASSCVNDEDIKDPEHPYSLEELKVITEDAIEVDDERSYVRVTFTPTVEHCSMATVIGLCLRVKLMRSLPPRFKVDIMVAPGTHATEAAVNKQLNDKERVAAALENPNLVDMVDECLAPTFD
;
A
#
# COMPACT_ATOMS: atom_id res chain seq x y z
N MET A 1 -6.10 -42.72 6.04
CA MET A 1 -6.93 -41.65 6.64
C MET A 1 -6.90 -40.47 5.70
N VAL A 2 -8.03 -40.16 5.06
CA VAL A 2 -8.16 -39.05 4.12
C VAL A 2 -8.29 -37.77 4.92
N SER A 3 -7.30 -36.88 4.83
CA SER A 3 -7.42 -35.50 5.33
C SER A 3 -7.19 -34.54 4.17
N GLY A 4 -8.03 -34.68 3.14
CA GLY A 4 -8.24 -33.62 2.17
C GLY A 4 -9.08 -32.51 2.81
N LEU A 5 -8.73 -31.26 2.51
CA LEU A 5 -9.48 -30.08 2.93
C LEU A 5 -10.95 -30.24 2.52
N ILE A 6 -11.85 -30.39 3.51
CA ILE A 6 -13.30 -30.60 3.32
C ILE A 6 -14.03 -29.39 2.70
N ASN A 7 -13.33 -28.27 2.53
CA ASN A 7 -13.89 -27.03 2.02
C ASN A 7 -13.10 -26.55 0.79
N ALA A 8 -13.06 -27.39 -0.25
CA ALA A 8 -12.70 -26.91 -1.57
C ALA A 8 -13.84 -26.00 -2.04
N ASN A 9 -13.57 -24.70 -2.23
CA ASN A 9 -14.56 -23.71 -2.67
C ASN A 9 -15.21 -24.19 -3.99
N PRO A 10 -16.46 -24.69 -3.97
CA PRO A 10 -17.04 -25.42 -5.09
C PRO A 10 -17.58 -24.50 -6.19
N VAL A 11 -17.55 -23.18 -5.99
CA VAL A 11 -18.03 -22.18 -6.95
C VAL A 11 -16.96 -21.10 -7.13
N VAL A 12 -16.06 -21.31 -8.08
CA VAL A 12 -15.22 -20.23 -8.61
C VAL A 12 -16.10 -19.43 -9.56
N TYR A 13 -16.77 -18.39 -9.05
CA TYR A 13 -17.52 -17.46 -9.88
C TYR A 13 -16.59 -16.79 -10.90
N GLU A 14 -17.05 -16.65 -12.15
CA GLU A 14 -16.30 -15.91 -13.17
C GLU A 14 -15.93 -14.53 -12.64
N LYS A 15 -14.64 -14.21 -12.73
CA LYS A 15 -14.10 -12.93 -12.28
C LYS A 15 -14.73 -11.83 -13.14
N LYS A 16 -15.69 -11.09 -12.60
CA LYS A 16 -16.31 -9.93 -13.26
C LYS A 16 -15.21 -9.05 -13.85
N GLU A 17 -15.29 -8.79 -15.15
CA GLU A 17 -14.33 -7.98 -15.88
C GLU A 17 -14.27 -6.59 -15.24
N ARG A 18 -13.12 -6.28 -14.62
CA ARG A 18 -12.90 -4.96 -14.02
C ARG A 18 -12.64 -3.99 -15.16
N ARG A 19 -13.42 -2.92 -15.21
CA ARG A 19 -13.24 -1.80 -16.13
C ARG A 19 -11.78 -1.34 -16.05
N ALA A 20 -11.04 -1.51 -17.15
CA ALA A 20 -9.67 -1.03 -17.24
C ALA A 20 -9.69 0.50 -17.07
N ARG A 21 -9.09 1.01 -16.00
CA ARG A 21 -8.69 2.42 -15.96
C ARG A 21 -7.52 2.52 -16.94
N SER A 22 -7.55 3.51 -17.83
CA SER A 22 -6.47 3.78 -18.78
C SER A 22 -5.16 3.90 -18.00
N ALA A 23 -4.23 2.98 -18.26
CA ALA A 23 -2.89 3.05 -17.71
C ALA A 23 -2.20 4.28 -18.29
N SER A 24 -1.97 5.30 -17.47
CA SER A 24 -0.95 6.30 -17.79
C SER A 24 0.39 5.64 -17.51
N SER A 25 1.06 5.24 -18.58
CA SER A 25 2.42 4.72 -18.57
C SER A 25 3.39 5.84 -18.19
N CYS A 26 3.79 5.87 -16.92
CA CYS A 26 5.05 6.43 -16.47
C CYS A 26 5.48 5.63 -15.25
N VAL A 27 6.24 4.56 -15.51
CA VAL A 27 7.08 3.95 -14.47
C VAL A 27 8.22 4.95 -14.28
N ASN A 28 8.01 5.91 -13.40
CA ASN A 28 9.11 6.65 -12.84
C ASN A 28 9.37 6.02 -11.47
N ASP A 29 10.53 5.38 -11.36
CA ASP A 29 11.18 4.91 -10.13
C ASP A 29 11.61 6.12 -9.29
N GLU A 30 10.63 6.93 -8.88
CA GLU A 30 10.83 8.11 -8.05
C GLU A 30 10.42 7.77 -6.63
N ASP A 31 11.42 7.87 -5.75
CA ASP A 31 11.37 7.62 -4.33
C ASP A 31 10.18 8.32 -3.67
N ILE A 32 9.44 7.58 -2.84
CA ILE A 32 8.37 8.17 -2.03
C ILE A 32 9.03 9.04 -0.95
N LYS A 33 8.65 10.31 -0.88
CA LYS A 33 9.13 11.23 0.15
C LYS A 33 8.33 11.10 1.44
N ASP A 34 9.00 11.37 2.55
CA ASP A 34 8.34 11.55 3.82
C ASP A 34 7.52 12.87 3.82
N PRO A 35 6.30 12.89 4.38
CA PRO A 35 5.48 14.10 4.45
C PRO A 35 6.02 15.17 5.42
N GLU A 36 6.90 14.81 6.36
CA GLU A 36 7.46 15.73 7.36
C GLU A 36 8.94 16.08 7.08
N HIS A 37 9.64 15.24 6.31
CA HIS A 37 11.06 15.39 6.05
C HIS A 37 11.40 15.34 4.55
N PRO A 38 12.41 16.09 4.08
CA PRO A 38 12.82 16.09 2.67
C PRO A 38 13.54 14.79 2.22
N TYR A 39 13.55 13.76 3.06
CA TYR A 39 14.23 12.48 2.82
C TYR A 39 13.26 11.43 2.26
N SER A 40 13.79 10.45 1.52
CA SER A 40 12.98 9.34 1.03
C SER A 40 12.67 8.31 2.13
N LEU A 41 11.59 7.55 1.95
CA LEU A 41 11.24 6.45 2.85
C LEU A 41 12.35 5.37 2.92
N GLU A 42 13.16 5.23 1.87
CA GLU A 42 14.31 4.31 1.85
C GLU A 42 15.48 4.85 2.68
N GLU A 43 15.79 6.14 2.56
CA GLU A 43 16.83 6.81 3.36
C GLU A 43 16.51 6.76 4.86
N LEU A 44 15.22 6.84 5.20
CA LEU A 44 14.72 6.73 6.57
C LEU A 44 14.56 5.28 7.04
N LYS A 45 14.89 4.28 6.21
CA LYS A 45 14.69 2.84 6.46
C LYS A 45 13.26 2.49 6.85
N VAL A 46 12.29 3.26 6.38
CA VAL A 46 10.87 3.02 6.62
C VAL A 46 10.40 1.82 5.81
N ILE A 47 11.00 1.59 4.65
CA ILE A 47 10.75 0.43 3.79
C ILE A 47 12.08 -0.24 3.51
N THR A 48 12.08 -1.57 3.52
CA THR A 48 13.21 -2.39 3.07
C THR A 48 12.71 -3.42 2.06
N GLU A 49 13.57 -3.82 1.12
CA GLU A 49 13.23 -4.85 0.12
C GLU A 49 12.78 -6.16 0.77
N ASP A 50 13.44 -6.56 1.87
CA ASP A 50 13.09 -7.76 2.64
C ASP A 50 11.69 -7.73 3.26
N ALA A 51 11.10 -6.55 3.42
CA ALA A 51 9.78 -6.35 4.01
C ALA A 51 8.64 -6.35 2.97
N ILE A 52 8.98 -6.56 1.69
CA ILE A 52 8.06 -6.64 0.57
C ILE A 52 7.94 -8.08 0.10
N GLU A 53 6.72 -8.62 0.15
CA GLU A 53 6.41 -9.95 -0.39
C GLU A 53 5.50 -9.82 -1.62
N VAL A 54 5.93 -10.40 -2.73
CA VAL A 54 5.18 -10.40 -4.00
C VAL A 54 4.86 -11.84 -4.40
N ASP A 55 3.57 -12.14 -4.54
CA ASP A 55 3.05 -13.41 -5.06
C ASP A 55 2.29 -13.14 -6.38
N ASP A 56 2.93 -13.51 -7.50
CA ASP A 56 2.38 -13.27 -8.83
C ASP A 56 1.20 -14.20 -9.15
N GLU A 57 1.26 -15.45 -8.70
CA GLU A 57 0.24 -16.49 -8.95
C GLU A 57 -1.09 -16.12 -8.28
N ARG A 58 -1.03 -15.66 -7.03
CA ARG A 58 -2.20 -15.18 -6.28
C ARG A 58 -2.55 -13.73 -6.58
N SER A 59 -1.69 -13.04 -7.36
CA SER A 59 -1.76 -11.60 -7.62
C SER A 59 -1.91 -10.81 -6.31
N TYR A 60 -0.95 -10.99 -5.42
CA TYR A 60 -0.94 -10.41 -4.08
C TYR A 60 0.40 -9.74 -3.81
N VAL A 61 0.37 -8.55 -3.23
CA VAL A 61 1.56 -7.82 -2.78
C VAL A 61 1.31 -7.42 -1.35
N ARG A 62 2.24 -7.78 -0.46
CA ARG A 62 2.23 -7.40 0.95
C ARG A 62 3.44 -6.53 1.23
N VAL A 63 3.20 -5.35 1.76
CA VAL A 63 4.26 -4.41 2.15
C VAL A 63 4.20 -4.21 3.65
N THR A 64 5.31 -4.49 4.31
CA THR A 64 5.50 -4.18 5.73
C THR A 64 6.41 -2.96 5.83
N PHE A 65 5.95 -1.90 6.48
CA PHE A 65 6.76 -0.70 6.67
C PHE A 65 6.96 -0.41 8.17
N THR A 66 8.09 0.19 8.51
CA THR A 66 8.47 0.51 9.88
C THR A 66 8.49 2.03 10.04
N PRO A 67 7.50 2.65 10.71
CA PRO A 67 7.50 4.10 10.92
C PRO A 67 8.75 4.53 11.70
N THR A 68 9.27 5.72 11.39
CA THR A 68 10.47 6.28 12.02
C THR A 68 10.32 6.51 13.52
N VAL A 69 9.09 6.74 14.00
CA VAL A 69 8.75 7.02 15.40
C VAL A 69 7.49 6.27 15.84
N GLU A 70 7.52 5.71 17.06
CA GLU A 70 6.45 4.89 17.64
C GLU A 70 5.10 5.63 17.82
N HIS A 71 5.11 6.97 17.80
CA HIS A 71 3.93 7.85 17.88
C HIS A 71 3.71 8.68 16.61
N CYS A 72 4.23 8.25 15.46
CA CYS A 72 4.10 8.99 14.21
C CYS A 72 2.61 9.10 13.81
N SER A 73 2.09 10.32 13.79
CA SER A 73 0.74 10.61 13.29
C SER A 73 0.64 10.46 11.76
N MET A 74 1.78 10.56 11.07
CA MET A 74 1.90 10.43 9.62
C MET A 74 2.06 8.98 9.14
N ALA A 75 2.13 7.99 10.03
CA ALA A 75 2.23 6.58 9.64
C ALA A 75 1.06 6.14 8.74
N THR A 76 -0.12 6.72 8.93
CA THR A 76 -1.29 6.44 8.07
C THR A 76 -1.17 7.11 6.70
N VAL A 77 -0.57 8.30 6.63
CA VAL A 77 -0.32 9.01 5.37
C VAL A 77 0.76 8.30 4.57
N ILE A 78 1.85 7.89 5.20
CA ILE A 78 2.92 7.08 4.59
C ILE A 78 2.34 5.80 3.98
N GLY A 79 1.52 5.07 4.74
CA GLY A 79 0.83 3.88 4.24
C GLY A 79 -0.14 4.17 3.08
N LEU A 80 -0.79 5.35 3.07
CA LEU A 80 -1.66 5.78 1.98
C LEU A 80 -0.85 6.10 0.72
N CYS A 81 0.27 6.82 0.84
CA CYS A 81 1.20 7.12 -0.25
C CYS A 81 1.70 5.82 -0.91
N LEU A 82 2.15 4.85 -0.09
CA LEU A 82 2.53 3.51 -0.54
C LEU A 82 1.40 2.83 -1.32
N ARG A 83 0.17 2.87 -0.79
CA ARG A 83 -0.99 2.26 -1.42
C ARG A 83 -1.28 2.87 -2.78
N VAL A 84 -1.24 4.20 -2.88
CA VAL A 84 -1.50 4.93 -4.12
C VAL A 84 -0.39 4.69 -5.13
N LYS A 85 0.89 4.72 -4.73
CA LYS A 85 2.03 4.41 -5.61
C LYS A 85 1.89 3.00 -6.19
N LEU A 86 1.68 1.99 -5.35
CA LEU A 86 1.51 0.60 -5.80
C LEU A 86 0.27 0.44 -6.68
N MET A 87 -0.83 1.13 -6.37
CA MET A 87 -2.05 1.10 -7.19
C MET A 87 -1.87 1.78 -8.55
N ARG A 88 -1.02 2.80 -8.66
CA ARG A 88 -0.68 3.50 -9.90
C ARG A 88 0.33 2.70 -10.74
N SER A 89 1.32 2.08 -10.10
CA SER A 89 2.41 1.38 -10.77
C SER A 89 2.12 -0.09 -11.11
N LEU A 90 1.32 -0.80 -10.29
CA LEU A 90 1.03 -2.22 -10.50
C LEU A 90 -0.27 -2.44 -11.30
N PRO A 91 -0.34 -3.53 -12.10
CA PRO A 91 -1.58 -3.91 -12.76
C PRO A 91 -2.73 -4.15 -11.75
N PRO A 92 -3.99 -3.79 -12.08
CA PRO A 92 -5.14 -3.85 -11.15
C PRO A 92 -5.57 -5.28 -10.75
N ARG A 93 -4.86 -6.30 -11.25
CA ARG A 93 -5.00 -7.69 -10.80
C ARG A 93 -4.43 -7.89 -9.41
N PHE A 94 -3.40 -7.12 -9.03
CA PHE A 94 -2.73 -7.23 -7.75
C PHE A 94 -3.60 -6.68 -6.62
N LYS A 95 -3.68 -7.44 -5.54
CA LYS A 95 -4.24 -7.01 -4.27
C LYS A 95 -3.08 -6.52 -3.41
N VAL A 96 -3.10 -5.24 -3.07
CA VAL A 96 -2.10 -4.62 -2.20
C VAL A 96 -2.61 -4.67 -0.76
N ASP A 97 -1.81 -5.24 0.13
CA ASP A 97 -1.99 -5.27 1.58
C ASP A 97 -0.80 -4.55 2.23
N ILE A 98 -1.08 -3.63 3.13
CA ILE A 98 -0.05 -2.78 3.75
C ILE A 98 -0.19 -2.89 5.26
N MET A 99 0.91 -3.21 5.91
CA MET A 99 0.98 -3.38 7.35
C MET A 99 2.15 -2.61 7.93
N VAL A 100 1.94 -2.10 9.12
CA VAL A 100 3.01 -1.62 10.00
C VAL A 100 3.73 -2.83 10.58
N ALA A 101 5.05 -2.77 10.65
CA ALA A 101 5.88 -3.80 11.28
C ALA A 101 5.47 -4.01 12.76
N PRO A 102 5.31 -5.26 13.22
CA PRO A 102 4.80 -5.53 14.56
C PRO A 102 5.73 -4.99 15.65
N GLY A 103 5.16 -4.29 16.63
CA GLY A 103 5.88 -3.70 17.75
C GLY A 103 6.58 -2.38 17.46
N THR A 104 6.38 -1.80 16.27
CA THR A 104 7.07 -0.55 15.85
C THR A 104 6.21 0.71 15.99
N HIS A 105 4.91 0.58 16.26
CA HIS A 105 4.00 1.71 16.44
C HIS A 105 3.02 1.45 17.57
N ALA A 106 2.82 2.44 18.44
CA ALA A 106 1.93 2.34 19.60
C ALA A 106 0.46 2.03 19.21
N THR A 107 0.05 2.39 17.99
CA THR A 107 -1.31 2.17 17.48
C THR A 107 -1.32 1.36 16.17
N GLU A 108 -0.37 0.43 16.02
CA GLU A 108 -0.23 -0.42 14.83
C GLU A 108 -1.55 -1.05 14.35
N ALA A 109 -2.35 -1.61 15.28
CA ALA A 109 -3.59 -2.30 14.95
C ALA A 109 -4.65 -1.35 14.42
N ALA A 110 -4.69 -0.12 14.96
CA ALA A 110 -5.58 0.91 14.47
C ALA A 110 -5.15 1.31 13.05
N VAL A 111 -3.87 1.63 12.84
CA VAL A 111 -3.32 2.03 11.53
C VAL A 111 -3.56 0.96 10.47
N ASN A 112 -3.22 -0.30 10.76
CA ASN A 112 -3.45 -1.43 9.85
C ASN A 112 -4.93 -1.59 9.50
N LYS A 113 -5.83 -1.40 10.47
CA LYS A 113 -7.27 -1.42 10.21
C LYS A 113 -7.70 -0.27 9.30
N GLN A 114 -7.15 0.94 9.45
CA GLN A 114 -7.48 2.06 8.57
C GLN A 114 -6.98 1.82 7.15
N LEU A 115 -5.73 1.35 7.02
CA LEU A 115 -5.08 1.12 5.74
C LEU A 115 -5.72 -0.04 4.97
N ASN A 116 -6.28 -1.04 5.65
CA ASN A 116 -6.94 -2.19 5.02
C ASN A 116 -8.44 -2.01 4.78
N ASP A 117 -9.04 -0.97 5.35
CA ASP A 117 -10.42 -0.58 5.04
C ASP A 117 -10.48 0.12 3.67
N LYS A 118 -11.09 -0.56 2.69
CA LYS A 118 -11.17 -0.05 1.32
C LYS A 118 -12.10 1.14 1.17
N GLU A 119 -13.19 1.18 1.93
CA GLU A 119 -14.15 2.28 1.87
C GLU A 119 -13.54 3.51 2.51
N ARG A 120 -12.84 3.34 3.63
CA ARG A 120 -12.13 4.43 4.29
C ARG A 120 -11.00 5.00 3.44
N VAL A 121 -10.20 4.15 2.80
CA VAL A 121 -9.15 4.63 1.89
C VAL A 121 -9.73 5.31 0.66
N ALA A 122 -10.83 4.79 0.09
CA ALA A 122 -11.49 5.44 -1.02
C ALA A 122 -12.00 6.84 -0.62
N ALA A 123 -12.65 6.97 0.54
CA ALA A 123 -13.11 8.26 1.05
C ALA A 123 -11.95 9.23 1.36
N ALA A 124 -10.82 8.72 1.86
CA ALA A 124 -9.63 9.55 2.09
C ALA A 124 -9.08 10.13 0.78
N LEU A 125 -9.11 9.36 -0.32
CA LEU A 125 -8.69 9.80 -1.65
C LEU A 125 -9.71 10.68 -2.38
N GLU A 126 -10.88 10.94 -1.79
CA GLU A 126 -11.83 11.95 -2.26
C GLU A 126 -11.63 13.31 -1.55
N ASN A 127 -10.83 13.35 -0.48
CA ASN A 127 -10.52 14.58 0.24
C ASN A 127 -9.36 15.32 -0.44
N PRO A 128 -9.56 16.53 -0.97
CA PRO A 128 -8.53 17.25 -1.73
C PRO A 128 -7.26 17.49 -0.90
N ASN A 129 -7.39 17.81 0.39
CA ASN A 129 -6.22 18.08 1.24
C ASN A 129 -5.31 16.85 1.39
N LEU A 130 -5.90 15.66 1.49
CA LEU A 130 -5.13 14.42 1.61
C LEU A 130 -4.55 13.99 0.27
N VAL A 131 -5.29 14.21 -0.82
CA VAL A 131 -4.79 13.93 -2.18
C VAL A 131 -3.60 14.82 -2.50
N ASP A 132 -3.67 16.12 -2.19
CA ASP A 132 -2.57 17.05 -2.42
C ASP A 132 -1.30 16.64 -1.65
N MET A 133 -1.44 16.28 -0.36
CA MET A 133 -0.33 15.75 0.43
C MET A 133 0.25 14.46 -0.15
N VAL A 134 -0.60 13.52 -0.58
CA VAL A 134 -0.16 12.26 -1.18
C VAL A 134 0.53 12.52 -2.51
N ASP A 135 -0.02 13.39 -3.35
CA ASP A 135 0.58 13.71 -4.65
C ASP A 135 1.91 14.46 -4.49
N GLU A 136 2.07 15.29 -3.45
CA GLU A 136 3.36 15.91 -3.09
C GLU A 136 4.39 14.86 -2.64
N CYS A 137 4.01 13.89 -1.80
CA CYS A 137 4.88 12.77 -1.41
C CYS A 137 5.29 11.88 -2.58
N LEU A 138 4.44 11.81 -3.62
CA LEU A 138 4.67 11.03 -4.84
C LEU A 138 5.25 11.86 -5.98
N ALA A 139 5.50 13.15 -5.77
CA ALA A 139 5.91 14.06 -6.82
C ALA A 139 7.36 13.75 -7.29
N PRO A 140 7.59 13.73 -8.62
CA PRO A 140 8.92 13.56 -9.20
C PRO A 140 9.90 14.62 -8.66
N THR A 141 11.03 14.21 -8.08
CA THR A 141 12.19 15.09 -7.96
C THR A 141 12.91 15.12 -9.29
N PHE A 142 12.56 16.09 -10.11
CA PHE A 142 13.45 16.51 -11.19
C PHE A 142 14.62 17.26 -10.56
N ASP A 143 15.76 16.60 -10.42
CA ASP A 143 17.07 17.27 -10.40
C ASP A 143 17.51 17.56 -11.84
#